data_AF-A0A183DLA2-F1
#
_entry.id   AF-A0A183DLA2-F1
#
_cell.length_a   1.000
_cell.length_b   1.000
_cell.length_c   1.000
_cell.angle_alpha   90.00
_cell.angle_beta   90.00
_cell.angle_gamma   90.00
#
_symmetry.space_group_name_H-M   'P 1'
#
loop_
_entity.id
_entity.type
_entity.pdbx_description
1 polymer ?
#
loop_
_entity_poly.entity_id
_entity_poly.type
_entity_poly.pdbx_seq_one_letter_code
_entity_poly.pdbx_strand_id
1 'polypeptide(L)'
;MQILRDRYAELKDLAAERKARLEDNKRLCQFWWDVDELEHNLKDMEQVLTSPDTGRDMVSVSLLLAKHKNAEQSLDMVGKRLDDLENEGARLQDERIPGSEAINDRLATVRDYFNKLKELAAERHLRLAG
;
A
#
# COMPACT_ATOMS: atom_id res chain seq x y z
N MET A 1 24.46 -11.50 47.30
CA MET A 1 25.00 -11.90 45.99
C MET A 1 23.95 -12.52 45.06
N GLN A 2 23.11 -13.47 45.51
CA GLN A 2 22.10 -14.11 44.64
C GLN A 2 20.99 -13.15 44.18
N ILE A 3 20.36 -12.42 45.11
CA ILE A 3 19.28 -11.46 44.81
C ILE A 3 19.70 -10.43 43.75
N LEU A 4 20.94 -9.92 43.81
CA LEU A 4 21.42 -8.94 42.81
C LEU A 4 21.57 -9.57 41.42
N ARG A 5 21.99 -10.84 41.34
CA ARG A 5 22.06 -11.58 40.08
C ARG A 5 20.67 -11.82 39.51
N ASP A 6 19.72 -12.22 40.35
CA ASP A 6 18.34 -12.48 39.94
C ASP A 6 17.67 -11.20 39.43
N ARG A 7 17.83 -10.07 40.15
CA ARG A 7 17.31 -8.75 39.72
C ARG A 7 17.94 -8.26 38.42
N TYR A 8 19.23 -8.55 38.22
CA TYR A 8 19.90 -8.18 36.99
C TYR A 8 19.44 -9.04 35.80
N ALA A 9 19.17 -10.33 36.01
CA ALA A 9 18.57 -11.20 34.99
C ALA A 9 17.15 -10.73 34.61
N GLU A 10 16.29 -10.48 35.61
CA GLU A 10 14.94 -9.95 35.41
C GLU A 10 14.96 -8.63 34.61
N LEU A 11 15.86 -7.71 34.95
CA LEU A 11 16.00 -6.45 34.21
C LEU A 11 16.42 -6.68 32.74
N LYS A 12 17.31 -7.65 32.48
CA LYS A 12 17.72 -7.98 31.12
C LYS A 12 16.55 -8.53 30.30
N ASP A 13 15.76 -9.43 30.89
CA ASP A 13 14.62 -10.04 30.22
C ASP A 13 13.56 -8.97 29.89
N LEU A 14 13.23 -8.09 30.84
CA LEU A 14 12.33 -6.96 30.62
C LEU A 14 12.84 -5.98 29.55
N ALA A 15 14.15 -5.72 29.50
CA ALA A 15 14.74 -4.86 28.49
C ALA A 15 14.66 -5.49 27.09
N ALA A 16 14.88 -6.81 26.98
CA ALA A 16 14.77 -7.55 25.74
C ALA A 16 13.31 -7.57 25.23
N GLU A 17 12.35 -7.83 26.11
CA GLU A 17 10.92 -7.80 25.79
C GLU A 17 10.49 -6.41 25.31
N ARG A 18 10.90 -5.35 26.01
CA ARG A 18 10.61 -3.97 25.60
C ARG A 18 11.19 -3.66 24.23
N LYS A 19 12.40 -4.13 23.94
CA LYS A 19 13.04 -3.95 22.63
C LYS A 19 12.23 -4.63 21.52
N ALA A 20 11.85 -5.91 21.72
CA ALA A 20 11.04 -6.64 20.75
C ALA A 20 9.72 -5.92 20.44
N ARG A 21 9.00 -5.49 21.47
CA ARG A 21 7.74 -4.72 21.31
C ARG A 21 7.91 -3.40 20.56
N LEU A 22 9.03 -2.71 20.73
CA LEU A 22 9.33 -1.48 19.99
C LEU A 22 9.63 -1.77 18.51
N GLU A 23 10.32 -2.88 18.23
CA GLU A 23 10.59 -3.33 16.86
C GLU A 23 9.28 -3.71 16.15
N ASP A 24 8.38 -4.44 16.81
CA ASP A 24 7.06 -4.80 16.29
C ASP A 24 6.21 -3.56 16.00
N ASN A 25 6.17 -2.61 16.95
CA ASN A 25 5.44 -1.36 16.75
C ASN A 25 6.01 -0.54 15.59
N LYS A 26 7.34 -0.48 15.46
CA LYS A 26 7.99 0.18 14.33
C LYS A 26 7.59 -0.45 13.00
N ARG A 27 7.57 -1.79 12.91
CA ARG A 27 7.15 -2.52 11.70
C ARG A 27 5.70 -2.21 11.35
N LEU A 28 4.80 -2.25 12.33
CA LEU A 28 3.40 -1.93 12.10
C LEU A 28 3.19 -0.48 11.65
N CYS A 29 3.90 0.48 12.26
CA CYS A 29 3.85 1.88 11.83
C CYS A 29 4.35 2.07 10.39
N GLN A 30 5.43 1.38 10.01
CA GLN A 30 5.94 1.40 8.64
C GLN A 30 4.92 0.83 7.66
N PHE A 31 4.32 -0.31 8.00
CA PHE A 31 3.26 -0.92 7.21
C PHE A 31 2.10 0.05 6.93
N TRP A 32 1.59 0.72 7.96
CA TRP A 32 0.50 1.68 7.78
C TRP A 32 0.90 2.87 6.91
N TRP A 33 2.12 3.36 7.06
CA TRP A 33 2.65 4.42 6.21
C TRP A 33 2.72 3.99 4.73
N ASP A 34 3.14 2.75 4.47
CA ASP A 34 3.20 2.20 3.11
C ASP A 34 1.81 2.02 2.48
N VAL A 35 0.81 1.63 3.28
CA VAL A 35 -0.61 1.55 2.85
C VAL A 35 -1.14 2.95 2.52
N ASP A 36 -0.91 3.94 3.37
CA ASP A 36 -1.34 5.33 3.13
C ASP A 36 -0.68 5.90 1.86
N GLU A 37 0.61 5.61 1.64
CA GLU A 37 1.30 6.01 0.41
C GLU A 37 0.69 5.33 -0.82
N LEU A 38 0.37 4.03 -0.73
CA LEU A 38 -0.31 3.32 -1.82
C LEU A 38 -1.67 3.93 -2.15
N GLU A 39 -2.47 4.29 -1.14
CA GLU A 39 -3.76 4.96 -1.32
C GLU A 39 -3.61 6.34 -1.98
N HIS A 40 -2.57 7.09 -1.62
CA HIS A 40 -2.31 8.38 -2.27
C HIS A 40 -2.01 8.19 -3.77
N ASN A 41 -1.17 7.21 -4.11
CA ASN A 41 -0.86 6.87 -5.51
C ASN A 41 -2.12 6.45 -6.29
N LEU A 42 -3.03 5.70 -5.67
CA LEU A 42 -4.31 5.32 -6.27
C LEU A 42 -5.19 6.55 -6.57
N LYS A 43 -5.29 7.49 -5.62
CA LYS A 43 -6.06 8.73 -5.81
C LYS A 43 -5.51 9.59 -6.94
N ASP A 44 -4.19 9.70 -7.05
CA ASP A 44 -3.54 10.45 -8.13
C ASP A 44 -3.83 9.79 -9.49
N MET A 45 -3.83 8.45 -9.56
CA MET A 45 -4.22 7.73 -10.77
C MET A 45 -5.70 7.94 -11.13
N GLU A 46 -6.61 7.94 -10.15
CA GLU A 46 -8.03 8.23 -10.40
C GLU A 46 -8.20 9.59 -11.09
N GLN A 47 -7.49 10.62 -10.64
CA GLN A 47 -7.54 11.96 -11.25
C GLN A 47 -7.09 11.94 -12.71
N VAL A 48 -6.03 11.19 -13.03
CA VAL A 48 -5.54 11.06 -14.41
C VAL A 48 -6.56 10.30 -15.27
N LEU A 49 -7.11 9.19 -14.77
CA LEU A 49 -8.03 8.32 -15.52
C LEU A 49 -9.38 8.98 -15.79
N THR A 50 -9.89 9.78 -14.85
CA THR A 50 -11.18 10.47 -14.96
C THR A 50 -11.12 11.78 -15.74
N SER A 51 -9.93 12.25 -16.12
CA SER A 51 -9.76 13.49 -16.89
C SER A 51 -10.56 13.47 -18.21
N PRO A 52 -11.45 14.45 -18.47
CA PRO A 52 -12.31 14.49 -19.65
C PRO A 52 -11.59 14.95 -20.93
N ASP A 53 -10.29 15.22 -20.88
CA ASP A 53 -9.52 15.72 -22.04
C ASP A 53 -9.34 14.62 -23.10
N THR A 54 -9.88 14.87 -24.30
CA THR A 54 -9.81 13.99 -25.48
C THR A 54 -8.83 14.50 -26.54
N GLY A 55 -8.16 15.63 -26.31
CA GLY A 55 -7.28 16.25 -27.31
C GLY A 55 -8.04 16.91 -28.45
N ARG A 56 -7.43 17.91 -29.08
CA ARG A 56 -8.03 18.66 -30.21
C ARG A 56 -7.20 18.59 -31.50
N ASP A 57 -5.99 18.04 -31.40
CA ASP A 57 -5.04 17.89 -32.49
C ASP A 57 -4.22 16.60 -32.32
N MET A 58 -3.52 16.18 -33.38
CA MET A 58 -2.77 14.92 -33.39
C MET A 58 -1.69 14.84 -32.31
N VAL A 59 -1.13 16.00 -31.93
CA VAL A 59 -0.08 16.10 -30.90
C VAL A 59 -0.67 15.87 -29.49
N SER A 60 -1.81 16.50 -29.18
CA SER A 60 -2.52 16.32 -27.92
C SER A 60 -3.06 14.89 -27.76
N VAL A 61 -3.57 14.27 -28.82
CA VAL A 61 -3.99 12.85 -28.79
C VAL A 61 -2.80 11.93 -28.51
N SER A 62 -1.65 12.15 -29.16
CA SER A 62 -0.43 11.36 -28.93
C SER A 62 0.08 11.49 -27.49
N LEU A 63 0.00 12.69 -26.91
CA LEU A 63 0.35 12.93 -25.51
C LEU A 63 -0.62 12.21 -24.54
N LEU A 64 -1.92 12.22 -24.84
CA LEU A 64 -2.93 11.53 -24.04
C LEU A 64 -2.75 10.01 -24.08
N LEU A 65 -2.40 9.44 -25.22
CA LEU A 65 -2.07 8.02 -25.35
C LEU A 65 -0.81 7.65 -24.55
N ALA A 66 0.23 8.49 -24.60
CA ALA A 66 1.44 8.27 -23.80
C ALA A 66 1.15 8.35 -22.30
N LYS A 67 0.34 9.33 -21.86
CA LYS A 67 -0.12 9.43 -20.46
C LYS A 67 -0.93 8.21 -20.03
N HIS A 68 -1.81 7.71 -20.90
CA HIS A 68 -2.61 6.53 -20.62
C HIS A 68 -1.74 5.28 -20.44
N LYS A 69 -0.79 5.05 -21.35
CA LYS A 69 0.16 3.94 -21.23
C LYS A 69 0.98 4.01 -19.94
N ASN A 70 1.40 5.22 -19.55
CA ASN A 70 2.10 5.41 -18.26
C ASN A 70 1.18 5.07 -17.08
N ALA A 71 -0.10 5.48 -17.12
CA ALA A 71 -1.07 5.13 -16.09
C ALA A 71 -1.29 3.61 -15.99
N GLU A 72 -1.35 2.89 -17.10
CA GLU A 72 -1.45 1.42 -17.11
C GLU A 72 -0.23 0.75 -16.49
N GLN A 73 0.98 1.24 -16.79
CA GLN A 73 2.21 0.75 -16.16
C GLN A 73 2.23 1.02 -14.65
N SER A 74 1.81 2.21 -14.24
CA SER A 74 1.67 2.56 -12.82
C SER A 74 0.66 1.68 -12.11
N LEU A 75 -0.48 1.34 -12.74
CA LEU A 75 -1.45 0.40 -12.18
C LEU A 75 -0.85 -0.99 -11.97
N ASP A 76 -0.03 -1.49 -12.89
CA ASP A 76 0.66 -2.78 -12.71
C ASP A 76 1.64 -2.73 -11.52
N MET A 77 2.42 -1.65 -11.40
CA MET A 77 3.33 -1.46 -10.27
C MET A 77 2.59 -1.38 -8.92
N VAL A 78 1.48 -0.66 -8.89
CA VAL A 78 0.64 -0.53 -7.68
C VAL A 78 -0.03 -1.86 -7.33
N GLY A 79 -0.47 -2.64 -8.32
CA GLY A 79 -0.97 -3.99 -8.10
C GLY A 79 0.06 -4.89 -7.41
N LYS A 80 1.30 -4.90 -7.88
CA LYS A 80 2.40 -5.67 -7.24
C LYS A 80 2.67 -5.19 -5.82
N ARG A 81 2.70 -3.87 -5.60
CA ARG A 81 2.93 -3.31 -4.26
C ARG A 81 1.78 -3.64 -3.30
N LEU A 82 0.54 -3.71 -3.80
CA LEU A 82 -0.60 -4.16 -3.00
C LEU A 82 -0.47 -5.64 -2.62
N ASP A 83 -0.07 -6.50 -3.56
CA ASP A 83 0.19 -7.92 -3.28
C ASP A 83 1.30 -8.08 -2.22
N ASP A 84 2.37 -7.30 -2.31
CA ASP A 84 3.47 -7.29 -1.32
C ASP A 84 2.98 -6.84 0.07
N LEU A 85 2.14 -5.80 0.13
CA LEU A 85 1.55 -5.33 1.39
C LEU A 85 0.55 -6.33 1.97
N GLU A 86 -0.23 -7.04 1.16
CA GLU A 86 -1.08 -8.13 1.66
C GLU A 86 -0.27 -9.26 2.26
N ASN A 87 0.85 -9.63 1.64
CA ASN A 87 1.75 -10.64 2.19
C ASN A 87 2.39 -10.19 3.51
N GLU A 88 2.89 -8.95 3.61
CA GLU A 88 3.44 -8.44 4.88
C GLU A 88 2.34 -8.29 5.94
N GLY A 89 1.16 -7.81 5.55
CA GLY A 89 0.01 -7.69 6.43
C GLY A 89 -0.41 -9.01 7.06
N ALA A 90 -0.45 -10.08 6.27
CA ALA A 90 -0.71 -11.43 6.76
C ALA A 90 0.34 -11.89 7.77
N ARG A 91 1.64 -11.60 7.53
CA ARG A 91 2.72 -11.93 8.47
C ARG A 91 2.60 -11.18 9.79
N LEU A 92 2.29 -9.89 9.76
CA LEU A 92 2.10 -9.07 10.97
C LEU A 92 0.92 -9.60 11.82
N GLN A 93 -0.13 -10.11 11.19
CA GLN A 93 -1.26 -10.74 11.86
C GLN A 93 -0.94 -12.13 12.41
N ASP A 94 -0.22 -12.95 11.65
CA ASP A 94 0.23 -14.29 12.09
C ASP A 94 1.16 -14.20 13.31
N GLU A 95 2.03 -13.18 13.34
CA GLU A 95 2.90 -12.85 14.48
C GLU A 95 2.11 -12.23 15.66
N ARG A 96 0.80 -11.97 15.48
CA ARG A 96 -0.11 -11.38 16.48
C ARG A 96 0.41 -10.05 17.04
N ILE A 97 1.01 -9.23 16.17
CA ILE A 97 1.49 -7.91 16.57
C ILE A 97 0.27 -7.07 17.02
N PRO A 98 0.30 -6.46 18.22
CA PRO A 98 -0.82 -5.66 18.70
C PRO A 98 -1.19 -4.51 17.75
N GLY A 99 -2.48 -4.38 17.43
CA GLY A 99 -2.99 -3.39 16.47
C GLY A 99 -3.00 -3.83 15.01
N SER A 100 -2.68 -5.09 14.71
CA SER A 100 -2.78 -5.67 13.37
C SER A 100 -4.21 -6.11 12.97
N GLU A 101 -5.21 -5.97 13.85
CA GLU A 101 -6.55 -6.51 13.61
C GLU A 101 -7.24 -5.87 12.40
N ALA A 102 -7.00 -4.58 12.16
CA ALA A 102 -7.64 -3.82 11.09
C ALA A 102 -6.95 -3.94 9.70
N ILE A 103 -5.83 -4.68 9.61
CA ILE A 103 -5.03 -4.77 8.38
C ILE A 103 -5.85 -5.31 7.20
N ASN A 104 -6.55 -6.42 7.38
CA ASN A 104 -7.30 -7.06 6.29
C ASN A 104 -8.44 -6.18 5.79
N ASP A 105 -9.20 -5.55 6.71
CA ASP A 105 -10.32 -4.68 6.35
C ASP A 105 -9.83 -3.47 5.54
N ARG A 106 -8.68 -2.89 5.93
CA ARG A 106 -8.09 -1.79 5.19
C ARG A 106 -7.58 -2.22 3.82
N LEU A 107 -6.82 -3.31 3.73
CA LEU A 107 -6.29 -3.81 2.47
C LEU A 107 -7.41 -4.23 1.50
N ALA A 108 -8.50 -4.82 1.99
CA ALA A 108 -9.68 -5.13 1.18
C ALA A 108 -10.28 -3.86 0.56
N THR A 109 -10.41 -2.79 1.34
CA THR A 109 -10.90 -1.49 0.84
C THR A 109 -9.98 -0.93 -0.25
N VAL A 110 -8.66 -1.01 -0.06
CA VAL A 110 -7.66 -0.56 -1.04
C VAL A 110 -7.73 -1.41 -2.32
N ARG A 111 -7.90 -2.73 -2.18
CA ARG A 111 -8.04 -3.68 -3.30
C ARG A 111 -9.29 -3.41 -4.12
N ASP A 112 -10.42 -3.18 -3.48
CA ASP A 112 -11.67 -2.83 -4.16
C ASP A 112 -11.52 -1.52 -4.95
N TYR A 113 -10.90 -0.52 -4.35
CA TYR A 113 -10.64 0.74 -5.02
C TYR A 113 -9.68 0.57 -6.22
N PHE A 114 -8.62 -0.22 -6.07
CA PHE A 114 -7.72 -0.57 -7.17
C PHE A 114 -8.44 -1.26 -8.34
N ASN A 115 -9.31 -2.24 -8.04
CA ASN A 115 -10.08 -2.94 -9.07
C ASN A 115 -11.00 -1.99 -9.85
N LYS A 116 -11.67 -1.06 -9.14
CA LYS A 116 -12.46 0.00 -9.78
C LYS A 116 -11.62 0.87 -10.72
N LEU A 117 -10.38 1.23 -10.34
CA LEU A 117 -9.50 2.01 -11.21
C LEU A 117 -9.07 1.24 -12.46
N LYS A 118 -8.87 -0.09 -12.36
CA LYS A 118 -8.61 -0.93 -13.54
C LYS A 118 -9.77 -0.92 -14.53
N GLU A 119 -11.00 -0.97 -14.04
CA GLU A 119 -12.20 -0.87 -14.89
C GLU A 119 -12.26 0.50 -15.60
N LEU A 120 -12.06 1.60 -14.87
CA LEU A 120 -12.03 2.95 -15.44
C LEU A 120 -10.91 3.12 -16.49
N ALA A 121 -9.74 2.52 -16.27
CA ALA A 121 -8.65 2.53 -17.23
C ALA A 121 -9.04 1.78 -18.52
N ALA A 122 -9.67 0.62 -18.41
CA ALA A 122 -10.15 -0.15 -19.57
C ALA A 122 -11.23 0.62 -20.36
N GLU A 123 -12.17 1.27 -19.70
CA GLU A 123 -13.18 2.12 -20.35
C GLU A 123 -12.57 3.32 -21.07
N ARG A 124 -11.56 3.97 -20.47
CA ARG A 124 -10.82 5.06 -21.12
C ARG A 124 -10.06 4.57 -22.34
N HIS A 125 -9.44 3.39 -22.27
CA HIS A 125 -8.74 2.79 -23.39
C HIS A 125 -9.66 2.62 -24.62
N LEU A 126 -10.85 2.06 -24.41
CA LEU A 126 -11.86 1.88 -25.45
C LEU A 126 -12.30 3.22 -26.08
N ARG A 127 -12.45 4.28 -25.27
CA ARG A 127 -12.81 5.63 -25.76
C ARG A 127 -11.70 6.32 -26.55
N LEU A 128 -10.43 6.02 -26.28
CA LEU A 128 -9.29 6.59 -27.02
C LEU A 128 -8.96 5.79 -28.29
N ALA A 129 -9.41 4.53 -28.38
CA ALA A 129 -9.15 3.64 -29.51
C ALA A 129 -10.25 3.68 -30.60
N GLY A 130 -11.46 4.14 -30.27
CA GLY A 130 -12.58 4.32 -31.21
C GLY A 130 -12.67 5.75 -31.75
#